data_AF-A0A5K1DK10-F1
#
_entry.id   AF-A0A5K1DK10-F1
#
_cell.length_a   1.000
_cell.length_b   1.000
_cell.length_c   1.000
_cell.angle_alpha   90.00
_cell.angle_beta   90.00
_cell.angle_gamma   90.00
#
_symmetry.space_group_name_H-M   'P 1'
#
loop_
_entity.id
_entity.type
_entity.pdbx_description
1 polymer ?
#
loop_
_entity_poly.entity_id
_entity_poly.type
_entity_poly.pdbx_seq_one_letter_code
_entity_poly.pdbx_strand_id
1 'polypeptide(L)' 'LIITGDHDRLVPAWNAKRLSLAMPGSHLKVMKNCGHLPHEERPEEFLAIVRTFLSTLKD' A
#
# COMPACT_ATOMS: atom_id res chain seq x y z
N LEU A 1 3.61 5.36 -4.75
CA LEU A 1 3.22 4.58 -3.56
C LEU A 1 2.22 3.51 -3.97
N ILE A 2 2.42 2.27 -3.53
CA ILE A 2 1.52 1.13 -3.74
C ILE A 2 1.15 0.63 -2.34
N ILE A 3 -0.14 0.56 -2.02
CA ILE A 3 -0.65 0.05 -0.74
C ILE A 3 -1.61 -1.11 -1.02
N THR A 4 -1.47 -2.22 -0.29
CA THR A 4 -2.38 -3.37 -0.37
C THR A 4 -2.50 -4.03 1.00
N GLY A 5 -3.63 -4.67 1.28
CA GLY A 5 -3.75 -5.59 2.41
C GLY A 5 -3.16 -6.96 2.10
N ASP A 6 -2.63 -7.68 3.10
CA ASP A 6 -2.14 -9.06 2.93
C ASP A 6 -3.23 -10.13 2.95
N HIS A 7 -4.45 -9.77 3.34
CA HIS A 7 -5.65 -10.61 3.31
C HIS A 7 -6.63 -10.17 2.21
N ASP A 8 -6.19 -9.37 1.24
CA ASP A 8 -7.00 -9.04 0.07
C ASP A 8 -7.28 -10.32 -0.76
N ARG A 9 -8.56 -10.72 -0.76
CA ARG A 9 -9.07 -11.89 -1.50
C ARG A 9 -9.54 -11.56 -2.90
N LEU A 10 -9.73 -10.28 -3.22
CA LEU A 10 -10.16 -9.78 -4.54
C LEU A 10 -8.94 -9.55 -5.43
N VAL A 11 -7.92 -8.88 -4.88
CA VAL A 11 -6.65 -8.62 -5.55
C VAL A 11 -5.51 -9.09 -4.64
N PRO A 12 -5.01 -10.33 -4.82
CA PRO A 12 -3.98 -10.88 -3.97
C PRO A 12 -2.73 -10.00 -3.90
N ALA A 13 -2.12 -9.88 -2.71
CA ALA A 13 -0.98 -9.00 -2.44
C ALA A 13 0.25 -9.25 -3.34
N TRP A 14 0.37 -10.42 -3.97
CA TRP A 14 1.44 -10.68 -4.93
C TRP A 14 1.33 -9.78 -6.18
N ASN A 15 0.14 -9.30 -6.55
CA ASN A 15 -0.04 -8.33 -7.64
C ASN A 15 0.69 -7.03 -7.34
N ALA A 16 0.53 -6.49 -6.13
CA ALA A 16 1.23 -5.28 -5.68
C ALA A 16 2.75 -5.48 -5.64
N LYS A 17 3.22 -6.66 -5.23
CA LYS A 17 4.65 -7.03 -5.31
C LYS A 17 5.16 -7.04 -6.74
N ARG A 18 4.45 -7.67 -7.66
CA ARG A 18 4.80 -7.68 -9.10
C ARG A 18 4.82 -6.27 -9.69
N LEU A 19 3.83 -5.45 -9.36
CA LEU A 19 3.76 -4.06 -9.81
C LEU A 19 4.96 -3.25 -9.31
N SER A 20 5.36 -3.43 -8.05
CA SER A 20 6.52 -2.74 -7.50
C SER A 20 7.83 -3.12 -8.20
N LEU A 21 8.00 -4.40 -8.54
CA LEU A 21 9.15 -4.86 -9.32
C LEU A 21 9.16 -4.27 -10.74
N ALA A 22 7.98 -4.08 -11.35
CA ALA A 22 7.85 -3.51 -12.69
C ALA A 22 7.96 -1.97 -12.72
N MET A 23 7.86 -1.29 -11.58
CA MET A 23 7.94 0.17 -11.45
C MET A 23 9.11 0.59 -10.56
N PRO A 24 10.33 0.74 -11.11
CA PRO A 24 11.49 1.25 -10.37
C PRO A 24 11.17 2.61 -9.72
N GLY A 25 11.60 2.80 -8.47
CA GLY A 25 11.27 3.99 -7.68
C GLY A 25 9.89 3.97 -7.01
N SER A 26 9.09 2.92 -7.22
CA SER A 26 7.86 2.73 -6.45
C SER A 26 8.15 2.40 -4.98
N HIS A 27 7.28 2.86 -4.09
CA HIS A 27 7.28 2.47 -2.67
C HIS A 27 6.12 1.51 -2.44
N LEU A 28 6.42 0.27 -2.05
CA LEU A 28 5.40 -0.74 -1.72
C LEU A 28 5.18 -0.84 -0.21
N LYS A 29 3.92 -0.80 0.22
CA LYS A 29 3.51 -1.10 1.58
C LYS A 29 2.42 -2.16 1.59
N VAL A 30 2.68 -3.26 2.30
CA VAL A 30 1.69 -4.32 2.55
C VAL A 30 1.22 -4.19 3.99
N MET A 31 -0.07 -3.94 4.19
CA MET A 31 -0.70 -3.79 5.50
C MET A 31 -1.08 -5.17 6.04
N LYS A 32 -0.64 -5.46 7.26
CA LYS A 32 -0.91 -6.74 7.93
C LYS A 32 -2.34 -6.80 8.44
N ASN A 33 -2.95 -7.99 8.33
CA ASN A 33 -4.31 -8.27 8.77
C ASN A 33 -5.32 -7.27 8.18
N CYS A 34 -5.18 -7.00 6.88
CA CYS A 34 -6.00 -6.02 6.16
C CYS A 34 -6.43 -6.61 4.82
N GLY A 35 -7.69 -6.37 4.44
CA GLY A 35 -8.31 -6.85 3.22
C GLY A 35 -8.15 -5.89 2.03
N HIS A 36 -9.24 -5.76 1.27
CA HIS A 36 -9.25 -5.08 -0.02
C HIS A 36 -9.36 -3.55 0.09
N LEU A 37 -9.91 -3.04 1.20
CA LEU A 37 -10.16 -1.61 1.37
C LEU A 37 -9.36 -1.07 2.55
N PRO A 38 -8.01 -0.97 2.47
CA PRO A 38 -7.19 -0.53 3.59
C PRO A 38 -7.54 0.84 4.19
N HIS A 39 -8.08 1.73 3.36
CA HIS A 39 -8.52 3.07 3.78
C HIS A 39 -9.83 3.07 4.57
N GLU A 40 -10.67 2.02 4.43
CA GLU A 40 -11.89 1.84 5.23
C GLU A 40 -11.63 0.93 6.43
N GLU A 41 -10.87 -0.16 6.25
CA GLU A 41 -10.64 -1.16 7.29
C GLU A 41 -9.69 -0.68 8.38
N ARG A 42 -8.64 0.08 8.02
CA ARG A 42 -7.58 0.54 8.94
C ARG A 42 -7.13 1.97 8.60
N PRO A 43 -8.04 2.96 8.70
CA PRO A 43 -7.84 4.31 8.18
C PRO A 43 -6.62 5.04 8.77
N GLU A 44 -6.35 4.88 10.06
CA GLU A 44 -5.23 5.55 10.72
C GLU A 44 -3.87 5.05 10.21
N GLU A 45 -3.72 3.73 10.05
CA GLU A 45 -2.49 3.14 9.49
C GLU A 45 -2.32 3.53 8.02
N PHE A 46 -3.41 3.48 7.24
CA PHE A 46 -3.40 3.91 5.85
C PHE A 46 -2.97 5.38 5.73
N LEU A 47 -3.57 6.28 6.50
CA LEU A 47 -3.25 7.71 6.50
C LEU A 47 -1.81 7.97 6.94
N ALA A 48 -1.29 7.23 7.93
CA ALA A 48 0.11 7.33 8.34
C ALA A 48 1.07 7.00 7.17
N ILE A 49 0.81 5.90 6.45
CA ILE A 49 1.60 5.50 5.27
C ILE A 49 1.56 6.58 4.19
N VAL A 50 0.37 7.11 3.89
CA VAL A 50 0.18 8.17 2.88
C VAL A 50 0.93 9.44 3.29
N ARG A 51 0.78 9.90 4.54
CA ARG A 51 1.49 11.08 5.04
C ARG A 51 3.00 10.92 4.99
N THR A 52 3.53 9.77 5.38
CA THR A 52 4.97 9.48 5.26
C THR A 52 5.43 9.56 3.81
N PHE A 53 4.70 8.96 2.87
CA PHE A 53 5.05 9.06 1.45
C PHE A 53 5.02 10.51 0.95
N LEU A 54 3.97 11.27 1.28
CA LEU A 54 3.87 12.67 0.87
C LEU A 54 5.04 13.52 1.40
N SER A 55 5.52 13.25 2.61
CA SER A 55 6.70 13.95 3.15
C SER A 55 8.02 13.66 2.42
N THR A 56 8.07 12.59 1.60
CA THR A 56 9.24 12.29 0.76
C THR A 56 9.21 12.99 -0.60
N LEU A 57 8.05 13.54 -0.99
CA LEU A 57 7.93 14.33 -2.20
C LEU A 57 8.51 15.71 -1.92
N LYS A 58 9.52 16.11 -2.70
CA LYS A 58 9.98 17.50 -2.74
C LYS A 58 9.20 18.21 -3.85
N ASP A 59 8.93 19.50 -3.65
CA ASP A 59 8.40 20.39 -4.69
C ASP A 59 9.37 20.49 -5.88
#